data_AF-J0D5N1-F1
#
_entry.id   AF-J0D5N1-F1
#
_cell.length_a   1.000
_cell.length_b   1.000
_cell.length_c   1.000
_cell.angle_alpha   90.00
_cell.angle_beta   90.00
_cell.angle_gamma   90.00
#
_symmetry.space_group_name_H-M   'P 1'
#
loop_
_entity.id
_entity.type
_entity.pdbx_description
1 polymer ?
#
loop_
_entity_poly.entity_id
_entity_poly.type
_entity_poly.pdbx_seq_one_letter_code
_entity_poly.pdbx_strand_id
1 'polypeptide(L)' 'MTNSNMKPVVLRVVVDDISQLAEGDLIVRRTVELASLNSELKEYEKKCFATDARLSHFAIGSEPALKTRA' A
#
# COMPACT_ATOMS: atom_id res chain seq x y z
N MET A 1 11.84 9.24 12.40
CA MET A 1 10.66 8.60 12.99
C MET A 1 11.09 7.26 13.58
N THR A 2 10.94 7.06 14.89
CA THR A 2 11.45 5.89 15.60
C THR A 2 10.45 4.73 15.45
N ASN A 3 10.89 3.63 14.84
CA ASN A 3 10.05 2.52 14.37
C ASN A 3 9.67 1.50 15.46
N SER A 4 9.99 1.76 16.74
CA SER A 4 10.03 0.74 17.79
C SER A 4 8.67 0.24 18.28
N ASN A 5 7.54 0.86 17.90
CA ASN A 5 6.19 0.48 18.37
C ASN A 5 5.18 0.19 17.24
N MET A 6 5.63 0.03 15.99
CA MET A 6 4.70 -0.30 14.90
C MET A 6 4.39 -1.80 14.84
N LYS A 7 3.13 -2.15 14.59
CA LYS A 7 2.70 -3.53 14.27
C LYS A 7 2.63 -3.69 12.75
N PRO A 8 3.58 -4.38 12.10
CA PRO A 8 3.56 -4.56 10.65
C PRO A 8 2.43 -5.49 10.23
N VAL A 9 1.67 -5.08 9.22
CA VAL A 9 0.71 -5.96 8.52
C VAL A 9 1.34 -6.37 7.20
N VAL A 10 1.49 -7.67 6.98
CA VAL A 10 2.06 -8.21 5.74
C VAL A 10 0.93 -8.70 4.85
N LEU A 11 0.82 -8.09 3.67
CA LEU A 11 -0.07 -8.55 2.59
C LEU A 11 0.78 -9.15 1.49
N ARG A 12 0.49 -10.39 1.10
CA ARG A 12 1.12 -10.99 -0.06
C ARG A 12 0.40 -10.51 -1.31
N VAL A 13 1.07 -9.62 -2.03
CA VAL A 13 0.66 -9.16 -3.35
C VAL A 13 1.56 -9.84 -4.37
N VAL A 14 0.97 -10.71 -5.20
CA VAL A 14 1.64 -11.34 -6.34
C VAL A 14 1.65 -10.34 -7.48
N VAL A 15 2.85 -9.92 -7.91
CA VAL A 15 3.02 -9.13 -9.12
C VAL A 15 3.43 -10.12 -10.22
N ASP A 16 2.53 -10.38 -11.16
CA ASP A 16 2.66 -11.47 -12.14
C ASP A 16 3.74 -11.20 -13.20
N ASP A 17 4.11 -9.93 -13.43
CA ASP A 17 5.07 -9.57 -14.48
C ASP A 17 6.06 -8.48 -14.02
N ILE A 18 7.14 -8.90 -13.34
CA ILE A 18 8.30 -8.07 -13.01
C ILE A 18 9.38 -8.10 -14.10
N SER A 19 9.10 -8.76 -15.23
CA SER A 19 10.03 -9.00 -16.33
C SER A 19 10.34 -7.73 -17.14
N GLN A 20 9.55 -6.67 -16.96
CA GLN A 20 9.72 -5.37 -17.60
C GLN A 20 10.58 -4.39 -16.81
N LEU A 21 11.14 -4.82 -15.67
CA LEU A 21 12.04 -3.97 -14.89
C LEU A 21 13.32 -3.71 -15.69
N ALA A 22 13.47 -2.51 -16.23
CA ALA A 22 14.67 -2.10 -16.95
C ALA A 22 15.85 -1.96 -15.97
N GLU A 23 17.09 -2.00 -16.46
CA GLU A 23 18.25 -1.62 -15.65
C GLU A 23 18.07 -0.18 -15.14
N GLY A 24 17.80 -0.05 -13.83
CA GLY A 24 17.49 1.23 -13.17
C GLY A 24 16.12 1.27 -12.49
N ASP A 25 15.25 0.29 -12.69
CA ASP A 25 13.97 0.24 -11.98
C ASP A 25 14.16 -0.13 -10.52
N LEU A 26 13.88 0.85 -9.65
CA LEU A 26 14.03 0.75 -8.20
C LEU A 26 12.68 0.41 -7.57
N ILE A 27 12.60 -0.76 -6.92
CA ILE A 27 11.50 -1.06 -5.99
C ILE A 27 11.70 -0.18 -4.75
N VAL A 28 10.97 0.94 -4.69
CA VAL A 28 10.99 1.84 -3.54
C VAL A 28 10.05 1.32 -2.46
N ARG A 29 10.62 0.91 -1.32
CA ARG A 29 9.83 0.53 -0.15
C ARG A 29 9.31 1.79 0.55
N ARG A 30 8.01 1.86 0.80
CA ARG A 30 7.37 2.95 1.56
C ARG A 30 6.67 2.39 2.78
N THR A 31 6.80 3.08 3.91
CA THR A 31 5.99 2.83 5.10
C THR A 31 4.87 3.84 5.12
N VAL A 32 3.64 3.35 5.28
CA VAL A 32 2.41 4.14 5.23
C VAL A 32 1.59 3.82 6.46
N GLU A 33 0.96 4.83 7.05
CA GLU A 33 0.03 4.62 8.16
C GLU A 33 -1.24 3.92 7.64
N LEU A 34 -1.70 2.90 8.35
CA LEU A 34 -2.85 2.11 7.89
C LEU A 34 -4.11 2.98 7.72
N ALA A 35 -4.31 3.97 8.59
CA ALA A 35 -5.45 4.89 8.52
C ALA A 35 -5.43 5.78 7.26
N SER A 36 -4.24 6.10 6.73
CA SER A 36 -4.07 6.93 5.52
C SER A 36 -3.82 6.11 4.25
N LEU A 37 -3.79 4.78 4.34
CA LEU A 37 -3.47 3.89 3.21
C LEU A 37 -4.39 4.13 2.01
N ASN A 38 -5.70 4.21 2.21
CA ASN A 38 -6.66 4.42 1.12
C ASN A 38 -6.47 5.78 0.43
N SER A 39 -6.18 6.84 1.20
CA SER A 39 -5.88 8.16 0.63
C SER A 39 -4.59 8.16 -0.19
N GLU A 40 -3.54 7.49 0.30
CA GLU A 40 -2.28 7.40 -0.44
C GLU A 40 -2.43 6.65 -1.76
N LEU A 41 -3.15 5.53 -1.78
CA LEU A 41 -3.39 4.78 -3.03
C LEU A 41 -4.12 5.64 -4.08
N LYS A 42 -5.11 6.43 -3.67
CA LYS A 42 -5.80 7.38 -4.56
C LYS A 42 -4.87 8.48 -5.09
N GLU A 43 -3.87 8.91 -4.33
CA GLU A 43 -2.86 9.84 -4.83
C GLU A 43 -1.95 9.20 -5.87
N TYR A 44 -1.63 7.92 -5.74
CA TYR A 44 -0.87 7.17 -6.74
C TYR A 44 -1.67 6.96 -8.03
N GLU A 45 -2.97 6.66 -7.92
CA GLU A 45 -3.85 6.59 -9.10
C GLU A 45 -3.89 7.91 -9.88
N LYS A 46 -3.94 9.06 -9.19
CA LYS A 46 -3.85 10.39 -9.84
C LYS A 46 -2.54 10.63 -10.58
N LYS A 47 -1.46 9.95 -10.17
CA LYS A 47 -0.14 10.00 -10.81
C LYS A 47 0.03 8.94 -11.91
N CYS A 48 -1.06 8.30 -12.34
CA CYS A 48 -1.10 7.24 -13.34
C CYS A 48 -0.38 5.94 -12.91
N PHE A 49 -0.21 5.69 -11.62
CA PHE A 49 0.24 4.37 -11.14
C PHE A 49 -0.94 3.40 -11.09
N ALA A 50 -0.68 2.14 -11.45
CA ALA A 50 -1.63 1.06 -11.25
C ALA A 50 -1.53 0.52 -9.81
N THR A 51 -2.67 0.36 -9.15
CA THR A 51 -2.75 -0.22 -7.80
C THR A 51 -3.21 -1.69 -7.89
N ASP A 52 -2.57 -2.60 -7.16
CA ASP A 52 -3.02 -3.99 -7.07
C ASP A 52 -4.41 -4.08 -6.41
N ALA A 53 -5.29 -4.91 -6.99
CA ALA A 53 -6.67 -5.04 -6.53
C ALA A 53 -6.79 -5.55 -5.08
N ARG A 54 -5.91 -6.46 -4.63
CA ARG A 54 -5.94 -6.96 -3.24
C ARG A 54 -5.52 -5.87 -2.27
N LEU A 55 -4.53 -5.06 -2.65
CA LEU A 55 -4.12 -3.91 -1.86
C LEU A 55 -5.25 -2.88 -1.75
N SER A 56 -5.93 -2.57 -2.86
CA SER A 56 -7.09 -1.67 -2.86
C SER A 56 -8.24 -2.21 -2.02
N HIS A 57 -8.60 -3.49 -2.15
CA HIS A 57 -9.65 -4.11 -1.33
C HIS A 57 -9.32 -4.08 0.16
N PHE A 58 -8.05 -4.35 0.52
CA PHE A 58 -7.61 -4.28 1.90
C PHE A 58 -7.72 -2.85 2.46
N ALA A 59 -7.27 -1.85 1.70
CA ALA A 59 -7.35 -0.45 2.11
C ALA A 59 -8.81 -0.03 2.37
N ILE A 60 -9.73 -0.35 1.44
CA ILE A 60 -11.16 -0.06 1.56
C ILE A 60 -11.78 -0.77 2.77
N GLY A 61 -11.45 -2.05 3.00
CA GLY A 61 -11.99 -2.83 4.11
C GLY A 61 -11.46 -2.41 5.48
N SER A 62 -10.21 -1.94 5.53
CA SER A 62 -9.56 -1.51 6.78
C SER A 62 -10.10 -0.16 7.31
N GLU A 63 -10.51 0.74 6.42
CA GLU A 63 -10.97 2.08 6.77
C GLU A 63 -12.20 2.10 7.71
N PRO A 64 -13.32 1.39 7.43
CA PRO A 64 -14.44 1.31 8.38
C PRO A 64 -14.05 0.57 9.66
N ALA A 65 -13.24 -0.49 9.58
CA ALA A 65 -12.81 -1.26 10.75
C ALA A 65 -11.98 -0.42 11.75
N LEU A 66 -11.19 0.52 11.24
CA LEU A 66 -10.46 1.49 12.05
C LEU A 66 -11.37 2.57 12.63
N LYS A 67 -12.37 3.05 11.88
CA LYS A 67 -13.34 4.05 12.34
C LYS A 67 -14.24 3.53 13.47
N THR A 68 -14.60 2.24 13.47
CA THR A 68 -15.47 1.65 14.52
C THR A 68 -14.73 1.30 15.81
N ARG A 69 -13.39 1.26 15.80
CA ARG A 69 -12.54 0.98 16.97
C ARG A 69 -12.00 2.22 17.66
N ALA A 70 -12.38 3.42 17.19
CA ALA A 70 -12.00 4.71 17.75
C ALA A 70 -12.94 5.16 18.88
#